data_AF-A0A1C6BW39-F1
#
_entry.id   AF-A0A1C6BW39-F1
#
_cell.length_a   1.000
_cell.length_b   1.000
_cell.length_c   1.000
_cell.angle_alpha   90.00
_cell.angle_beta   90.00
_cell.angle_gamma   90.00
#
_symmetry.space_group_name_H-M   'P 1'
#
loop_
_entity.id
_entity.type
_entity.pdbx_description
1 polymer ?
#
loop_
_entity_poly.entity_id
_entity_poly.type
_entity_poly.pdbx_seq_one_letter_code
_entity_poly.pdbx_strand_id
1 'polypeptide(L)'
;MKINVINNIPNVKVTCDKSDDGSCTITLTEDKRFPLGEAQLGSVVKIGNREYIVLDHSKNTTAVITKGFAKRMKFGESGDYLTSDVRKYCNGEFYNELVAAVGAENVVKHTVKLVADDGTGKGKTCCDNVSIITTENYRRYREFLKTYGDLWWTATRVTYDDENHARIVCYVNSRGILNWDGCDYCFGVRPFCILKSSVLVNR
;
A
#
# COMPACT_ATOMS: atom_id res chain seq x y z
N MET A 1 28.18 30.45 -31.21
CA MET A 1 28.41 30.72 -29.78
C MET A 1 28.50 29.40 -29.02
N LYS A 2 29.49 29.22 -28.14
CA LYS A 2 29.62 28.01 -27.29
C LYS A 2 29.10 28.36 -25.90
N ILE A 3 27.95 27.81 -25.51
CA ILE A 3 27.35 28.00 -24.19
C ILE A 3 27.78 26.82 -23.31
N ASN A 4 28.44 27.11 -22.19
CA ASN A 4 28.77 26.12 -21.16
C ASN A 4 27.75 26.27 -20.02
N VAL A 5 26.99 25.22 -19.74
CA VAL A 5 26.02 25.18 -18.63
C VAL A 5 26.59 24.30 -17.53
N ILE A 6 26.76 24.86 -16.33
CA ILE A 6 27.22 24.14 -15.14
C ILE A 6 26.09 24.18 -14.12
N ASN A 7 25.64 23.01 -13.67
CA ASN A 7 24.62 22.90 -12.65
C ASN A 7 25.25 22.71 -11.27
N ASN A 8 25.12 23.72 -10.41
CA ASN A 8 25.60 23.68 -9.02
C ASN A 8 24.45 23.50 -8.01
N ILE A 9 23.22 23.27 -8.47
CA ILE A 9 22.04 23.15 -7.61
C ILE A 9 21.74 21.66 -7.37
N PRO A 10 21.73 21.18 -6.11
CA PRO A 10 21.36 19.80 -5.81
C PRO A 10 19.91 19.54 -6.21
N ASN A 11 19.62 18.31 -6.65
CA ASN A 11 18.28 17.85 -7.02
C ASN A 11 17.62 18.63 -8.18
N VAL A 12 18.36 19.42 -8.95
CA VAL A 12 17.86 20.03 -10.18
C VAL A 12 18.53 19.35 -11.36
N LYS A 13 17.75 18.81 -12.29
CA LYS A 13 18.25 18.37 -13.60
C LYS A 13 18.23 19.55 -14.56
N VAL A 14 19.35 19.81 -15.23
CA VAL A 14 19.49 20.87 -16.23
C VAL A 14 19.78 20.27 -17.59
N THR A 15 18.99 20.60 -18.61
CA THR A 15 19.24 20.25 -20.02
C THR A 15 19.35 21.54 -20.85
N CYS A 16 20.25 21.59 -21.84
CA CYS A 16 20.25 22.63 -22.88
C CYS A 16 20.07 21.95 -24.23
N ASP A 17 19.01 22.34 -24.92
CA ASP A 17 18.68 21.89 -26.27
C ASP A 17 18.92 23.05 -27.22
N LYS A 18 19.67 22.82 -28.29
CA LYS A 18 19.92 23.82 -29.34
C LYS A 18 18.94 23.62 -30.48
N SER A 19 18.37 24.72 -30.94
CA SER A 19 17.47 24.76 -32.09
C SER A 19 18.23 25.15 -33.36
N ASP A 20 17.67 24.79 -34.52
CA ASP A 20 18.28 25.04 -35.84
C ASP A 20 18.42 26.54 -36.15
N ASP A 21 17.60 27.39 -35.52
CA ASP A 21 17.66 28.85 -35.62
C ASP A 21 18.76 29.50 -34.77
N GLY A 22 19.54 28.69 -34.04
CA GLY A 22 20.64 29.15 -33.20
C GLY A 22 20.24 29.52 -31.76
N SER A 23 18.97 29.38 -31.37
CA SER A 23 18.55 29.52 -29.97
C SER A 23 18.95 28.30 -29.12
N CYS A 24 19.16 28.48 -27.80
CA CYS A 24 19.22 27.37 -26.83
C CYS A 24 18.08 27.53 -25.82
N THR A 25 17.38 26.43 -25.57
CA THR A 25 16.43 26.31 -24.47
C THR A 25 17.11 25.61 -23.31
N ILE A 26 17.18 26.26 -22.14
CA ILE A 26 17.65 25.64 -20.90
C ILE A 26 16.45 25.23 -20.06
N THR A 27 16.29 23.93 -19.83
CA THR A 27 15.21 23.40 -18.98
C THR A 27 15.79 22.99 -17.63
N LEU A 28 15.21 23.53 -16.56
CA LEU A 28 15.52 23.15 -15.18
C LEU A 28 14.33 22.35 -14.63
N THR A 29 14.59 21.14 -14.14
CA THR A 29 13.59 20.29 -13.51
C THR A 29 14.04 19.93 -12.11
N GLU A 30 13.31 20.39 -11.10
CA GLU A 30 13.55 20.02 -9.71
C GLU A 30 12.98 18.64 -9.40
N ASP A 31 13.80 17.76 -8.83
CA ASP A 31 13.35 16.51 -8.23
C ASP A 31 12.81 16.79 -6.83
N LYS A 32 11.50 16.93 -6.74
CA LYS A 32 10.78 17.20 -5.48
C LYS A 32 10.55 15.94 -4.64
N ARG A 33 11.11 14.80 -5.05
CA ARG A 33 10.99 13.57 -4.28
C ARG A 33 11.83 13.64 -3.01
N PHE A 34 11.35 12.97 -1.98
CA PHE A 34 12.04 12.88 -0.69
C PHE A 34 11.96 11.44 -0.16
N PRO A 35 12.85 11.03 0.77
CA PRO A 35 12.79 9.69 1.36
C PRO A 35 11.47 9.45 2.10
N LEU A 36 10.86 8.30 1.87
CA LEU A 36 9.58 7.89 2.48
C LEU A 36 9.63 7.93 4.02
N GLY A 37 10.78 7.63 4.62
CA GLY A 37 10.97 7.69 6.07
C GLY A 37 10.92 9.09 6.68
N GLU A 38 10.93 10.14 5.86
CA GLU A 38 10.78 11.54 6.31
C GLU A 38 9.33 12.02 6.22
N ALA A 39 8.42 11.22 5.66
CA ALA A 39 7.00 11.55 5.59
C ALA A 39 6.36 11.54 6.98
N GLN A 40 5.37 12.40 7.22
CA GLN A 40 4.65 12.39 8.50
C GLN A 40 3.66 11.23 8.56
N LEU A 41 3.47 10.63 9.74
CA LEU A 41 2.40 9.65 9.95
C LEU A 41 1.03 10.25 9.63
N GLY A 42 0.17 9.47 8.96
CA GLY A 42 -1.13 9.90 8.46
C GLY A 42 -1.08 10.79 7.21
N SER A 43 0.10 11.24 6.78
CA SER A 43 0.24 11.98 5.52
C SER A 43 0.04 11.08 4.30
N VAL A 44 -0.30 11.71 3.19
CA VAL A 44 -0.43 11.05 1.90
C VAL A 44 0.85 11.27 1.11
N VAL A 45 1.34 10.20 0.48
CA VAL A 45 2.47 10.23 -0.46
C VAL A 45 2.09 9.52 -1.74
N LYS A 46 2.76 9.88 -2.84
CA LYS A 46 2.56 9.24 -4.14
C LYS A 46 3.73 8.33 -4.51
N ILE A 47 3.40 7.07 -4.80
CA ILE A 47 4.34 6.03 -5.26
C ILE A 47 3.82 5.49 -6.59
N GLY A 48 4.59 5.67 -7.65
CA GLY A 48 4.12 5.42 -9.02
C GLY A 48 2.83 6.22 -9.30
N ASN A 49 1.78 5.52 -9.70
CA ASN A 49 0.48 6.13 -10.03
C ASN A 49 -0.53 6.13 -8.87
N ARG A 50 -0.13 5.72 -7.66
CA ARG A 50 -1.05 5.52 -6.53
C ARG A 50 -0.67 6.41 -5.34
N GLU A 51 -1.70 6.81 -4.61
CA GLU A 51 -1.57 7.50 -3.33
C GLU A 51 -1.59 6.49 -2.18
N TYR A 52 -0.74 6.71 -1.19
CA TYR A 52 -0.60 5.89 0.00
C TYR A 52 -0.66 6.75 1.25
N ILE A 53 -1.25 6.22 2.32
CA ILE A 53 -1.20 6.80 3.65
C ILE A 53 -0.04 6.16 4.40
N VAL A 54 0.79 6.99 5.02
CA VAL A 54 1.90 6.56 5.89
C VAL A 54 1.33 6.16 7.25
N LEU A 55 1.59 4.92 7.68
CA LEU A 55 0.98 4.36 8.89
C LEU A 55 1.96 4.22 10.05
N ASP A 56 3.21 3.89 9.76
CA ASP A 56 4.21 3.64 10.79
C ASP A 56 5.63 3.73 10.24
N HIS A 57 6.59 4.03 11.11
CA HIS A 57 8.01 3.96 10.82
C HIS A 57 8.70 2.95 11.73
N SER A 58 9.63 2.21 11.15
CA SER A 58 10.62 1.40 11.84
C SER A 58 12.01 1.83 11.38
N LYS A 59 13.08 1.34 12.03
CA LYS A 59 14.45 1.83 11.84
C LYS A 59 14.83 2.13 10.37
N ASN A 60 14.53 1.21 9.46
CA ASN A 60 14.86 1.33 8.03
C ASN A 60 13.66 1.10 7.10
N THR A 61 12.44 1.00 7.65
CA THR A 61 11.24 0.68 6.88
C THR A 61 10.06 1.55 7.26
N THR A 62 9.13 1.70 6.34
CA THR A 62 7.90 2.46 6.51
C THR A 62 6.72 1.62 6.07
N ALA A 63 5.70 1.54 6.93
CA ALA A 63 4.45 0.86 6.64
C ALA A 63 3.48 1.83 5.96
N VAL A 64 2.91 1.42 4.84
CA VAL A 64 1.97 2.23 4.06
C VAL A 64 0.76 1.41 3.64
N ILE A 65 -0.37 2.09 3.46
CA ILE A 65 -1.58 1.50 2.87
C ILE A 65 -2.06 2.38 1.73
N THR A 66 -2.56 1.77 0.66
CA THR A 66 -3.24 2.52 -0.41
C THR A 66 -4.34 3.43 0.17
N LYS A 67 -4.39 4.68 -0.28
CA LYS A 67 -5.42 5.64 0.12
C LYS A 67 -6.79 5.16 -0.38
N GLY A 68 -6.96 5.06 -1.70
CA GLY A 68 -8.16 4.50 -2.32
C GLY A 68 -8.15 2.97 -2.42
N PHE A 69 -9.23 2.40 -2.95
CA PHE A 69 -9.29 0.98 -3.30
C PHE A 69 -8.48 0.71 -4.56
N ALA A 70 -7.60 -0.29 -4.50
CA ALA A 70 -6.83 -0.70 -5.66
C ALA A 70 -7.69 -1.51 -6.65
N LYS A 71 -8.67 -2.26 -6.12
CA LYS A 71 -9.63 -3.09 -6.86
C LYS A 71 -10.86 -3.34 -6.00
N ARG A 72 -12.01 -3.64 -6.61
CA ARG A 72 -13.16 -4.26 -5.92
C ARG A 72 -13.32 -5.68 -6.40
N MET A 73 -13.44 -6.62 -5.48
CA MET A 73 -13.55 -8.05 -5.81
C MET A 73 -14.13 -8.88 -4.68
N LYS A 74 -14.55 -10.10 -5.02
CA LYS A 74 -14.81 -11.15 -4.03
C LYS A 74 -13.58 -11.43 -3.19
N PHE A 75 -13.79 -11.82 -1.95
CA PHE A 75 -12.67 -12.24 -1.10
C PHE A 75 -12.06 -13.53 -1.63
N GLY A 76 -12.90 -14.51 -1.94
CA GLY A 76 -12.54 -15.81 -2.52
C GLY A 76 -13.64 -16.85 -2.30
N GLU A 77 -13.30 -18.13 -2.43
CA GLU A 77 -14.24 -19.25 -2.22
C GLU A 77 -14.54 -19.51 -0.73
N SER A 78 -13.65 -19.07 0.16
CA SER A 78 -13.80 -19.17 1.62
C SER A 78 -13.34 -17.87 2.29
N GLY A 79 -13.53 -17.78 3.61
CA GLY A 79 -13.01 -16.69 4.42
C GLY A 79 -11.54 -16.82 4.80
N ASP A 80 -10.83 -17.85 4.32
CA ASP A 80 -9.40 -18.01 4.61
C ASP A 80 -8.54 -17.10 3.73
N TYR A 81 -7.88 -16.13 4.34
CA TYR A 81 -6.98 -15.21 3.65
C TYR A 81 -5.85 -15.92 2.90
N LEU A 82 -5.35 -17.06 3.40
CA LEU A 82 -4.23 -17.79 2.78
C LEU A 82 -4.52 -18.23 1.34
N THR A 83 -5.77 -18.61 1.07
CA THR A 83 -6.24 -19.12 -0.23
C THR A 83 -7.09 -18.11 -0.99
N SER A 84 -7.37 -16.96 -0.39
CA SER A 84 -8.21 -15.89 -0.95
C SER A 84 -7.70 -15.35 -2.29
N ASP A 85 -8.64 -14.92 -3.13
CA ASP A 85 -8.33 -14.25 -4.40
C ASP A 85 -7.78 -12.85 -4.15
N VAL A 86 -8.16 -12.22 -3.04
CA VAL A 86 -7.59 -10.94 -2.60
C VAL A 86 -6.09 -11.06 -2.34
N ARG A 87 -5.64 -12.12 -1.64
CA ARG A 87 -4.20 -12.35 -1.40
C ARG A 87 -3.44 -12.62 -2.71
N LYS A 88 -4.05 -13.37 -3.64
CA LYS A 88 -3.49 -13.62 -4.98
C LYS A 88 -3.33 -12.31 -5.77
N TYR A 89 -4.33 -11.44 -5.73
CA TYR A 89 -4.25 -10.10 -6.34
C TYR A 89 -3.13 -9.25 -5.72
N CYS A 90 -3.07 -9.18 -4.39
CA CYS A 90 -2.06 -8.40 -3.67
C CYS A 90 -0.63 -8.84 -4.01
N ASN A 91 -0.35 -10.14 -4.00
CA ASN A 91 1.00 -10.68 -4.26
C ASN A 91 1.29 -10.96 -5.76
N GLY A 92 0.32 -10.72 -6.64
CA GLY A 92 0.46 -10.88 -8.09
C GLY A 92 0.41 -9.53 -8.79
N GLU A 93 -0.75 -9.21 -9.38
CA GLU A 93 -0.99 -7.99 -10.16
C GLU A 93 -0.50 -6.73 -9.44
N PHE A 94 -0.93 -6.52 -8.19
CA PHE A 94 -0.55 -5.32 -7.44
C PHE A 94 0.94 -5.29 -7.07
N TYR A 95 1.51 -6.42 -6.65
CA TYR A 95 2.94 -6.48 -6.32
C TYR A 95 3.81 -6.15 -7.54
N ASN A 96 3.45 -6.63 -8.73
CA ASN A 96 4.18 -6.31 -9.95
C ASN A 96 4.15 -4.81 -10.27
N GLU A 97 2.99 -4.15 -10.11
CA GLU A 97 2.89 -2.69 -10.25
C GLU A 97 3.76 -1.96 -9.23
N LEU A 98 3.76 -2.40 -7.98
CA LEU A 98 4.56 -1.80 -6.92
C LEU A 98 6.06 -1.95 -7.20
N VAL A 99 6.51 -3.14 -7.58
CA VAL A 99 7.90 -3.41 -7.96
C VAL A 99 8.34 -2.55 -9.15
N ALA A 100 7.48 -2.35 -10.15
CA ALA A 100 7.80 -1.46 -11.26
C ALA A 100 7.99 0.00 -10.81
N ALA A 101 7.33 0.42 -9.72
CA ALA A 101 7.43 1.77 -9.18
C ALA A 101 8.62 1.97 -8.23
N VAL A 102 8.96 0.96 -7.41
CA VAL A 102 9.96 1.13 -6.33
C VAL A 102 11.14 0.19 -6.40
N GLY A 103 11.16 -0.82 -7.28
CA GLY A 103 12.18 -1.88 -7.28
C GLY A 103 11.88 -2.97 -6.23
N ALA A 104 12.13 -4.23 -6.58
CA ALA A 104 11.80 -5.37 -5.73
C ALA A 104 12.59 -5.39 -4.42
N GLU A 105 13.83 -4.90 -4.45
CA GLU A 105 14.73 -4.78 -3.30
C GLU A 105 14.25 -3.79 -2.24
N ASN A 106 13.26 -2.95 -2.57
CA ASN A 106 12.67 -1.97 -1.69
C ASN A 106 11.35 -2.41 -1.07
N VAL A 107 10.78 -3.54 -1.51
CA VAL A 107 9.61 -4.16 -0.89
C VAL A 107 10.07 -5.19 0.15
N VAL A 108 9.63 -5.02 1.39
CA VAL A 108 10.06 -5.84 2.52
C VAL A 108 8.94 -6.80 2.88
N LYS A 109 9.22 -8.11 2.83
CA LYS A 109 8.29 -9.14 3.29
C LYS A 109 7.94 -8.94 4.76
N HIS A 110 6.69 -9.17 5.10
CA HIS A 110 6.20 -9.05 6.46
C HIS A 110 5.28 -10.20 6.86
N THR A 111 5.26 -10.48 8.16
CA THR A 111 4.39 -11.49 8.75
C THR A 111 3.02 -10.88 9.02
N VAL A 112 1.97 -11.52 8.51
CA VAL A 112 0.58 -11.21 8.84
C VAL A 112 0.09 -12.22 9.88
N LYS A 113 -0.40 -11.71 11.02
CA LYS A 113 -1.02 -12.56 12.06
C LYS A 113 -2.48 -12.82 11.69
N LEU A 114 -2.82 -14.08 11.43
CA LEU A 114 -4.15 -14.48 10.99
C LEU A 114 -4.94 -15.04 12.16
N VAL A 115 -4.92 -14.33 13.29
CA VAL A 115 -5.82 -14.64 14.42
C VAL A 115 -7.22 -14.22 13.99
N ALA A 116 -8.20 -15.10 14.21
CA ALA A 116 -9.59 -14.80 13.92
C ALA A 116 -10.15 -13.75 14.91
N ASP A 117 -11.27 -13.12 14.57
CA ASP A 117 -11.82 -12.04 15.42
C ASP A 117 -12.31 -12.56 16.78
N ASP A 118 -12.75 -13.82 16.88
CA ASP A 118 -13.07 -14.50 18.14
C ASP A 118 -11.84 -14.95 18.96
N GLY A 119 -10.63 -14.74 18.43
CA GLY A 119 -9.37 -15.11 19.08
C GLY A 119 -8.88 -16.53 18.80
N THR A 120 -9.60 -17.33 18.00
CA THR A 120 -9.15 -18.65 17.54
C THR A 120 -8.02 -18.54 16.49
N GLY A 121 -7.33 -19.65 16.21
CA GLY A 121 -6.23 -19.66 15.24
C GLY A 121 -4.94 -18.98 15.70
N LYS A 122 -4.71 -18.87 17.02
CA LYS A 122 -3.44 -18.35 17.57
C LYS A 122 -2.24 -19.07 16.94
N GLY A 123 -1.25 -18.31 16.51
CA GLY A 123 -0.05 -18.83 15.84
C GLY A 123 -0.18 -19.00 14.32
N LYS A 124 -1.38 -18.93 13.75
CA LYS A 124 -1.54 -18.91 12.28
C LYS A 124 -1.02 -17.60 11.72
N THR A 125 -0.13 -17.70 10.74
CA THR A 125 0.50 -16.56 10.08
C THR A 125 0.73 -16.82 8.61
N CYS A 126 0.94 -15.76 7.83
CA CYS A 126 1.53 -15.85 6.51
C CYS A 126 2.63 -14.81 6.34
N CYS A 127 3.48 -14.99 5.33
CA CYS A 127 4.54 -14.06 4.98
C CYS A 127 4.28 -13.56 3.56
N ASP A 128 3.98 -12.27 3.43
CA ASP A 128 3.55 -11.65 2.17
C ASP A 128 4.49 -10.47 1.82
N ASN A 129 4.64 -10.19 0.53
CA ASN A 129 5.27 -8.93 0.08
C ASN A 129 4.29 -7.77 0.19
N VAL A 130 3.01 -8.06 -0.10
CA VAL A 130 1.89 -7.14 -0.03
C VAL A 130 0.73 -7.91 0.57
N SER A 131 0.10 -7.34 1.59
CA SER A 131 -1.10 -7.92 2.19
C SER A 131 -2.24 -6.92 2.18
N ILE A 132 -3.39 -7.29 2.72
CA ILE A 132 -4.32 -6.32 3.34
C ILE A 132 -4.10 -6.33 4.85
N ILE A 133 -4.71 -5.37 5.56
CA ILE A 133 -4.59 -5.31 7.02
C ILE A 133 -5.54 -6.30 7.71
N THR A 134 -5.21 -6.69 8.93
CA THR A 134 -6.08 -7.44 9.85
C THR A 134 -6.99 -6.49 10.62
N THR A 135 -8.00 -7.01 11.32
CA THR A 135 -8.84 -6.20 12.24
C THR A 135 -8.02 -5.56 13.36
N GLU A 136 -7.00 -6.25 13.87
CA GLU A 136 -6.05 -5.71 14.86
C GLU A 136 -5.24 -4.53 14.30
N ASN A 137 -4.66 -4.69 13.10
CA ASN A 137 -3.94 -3.60 12.44
C ASN A 137 -4.86 -2.42 12.10
N TYR A 138 -6.11 -2.69 11.72
CA TYR A 138 -7.11 -1.64 11.51
C TYR A 138 -7.36 -0.83 12.78
N ARG A 139 -7.55 -1.51 13.92
CA ARG A 139 -7.74 -0.85 15.23
C ARG A 139 -6.50 -0.03 15.61
N ARG A 140 -5.29 -0.59 15.41
CA ARG A 140 -4.01 0.09 15.67
C ARG A 140 -3.86 1.39 14.87
N TYR A 141 -4.15 1.35 13.58
CA TYR A 141 -3.94 2.50 12.67
C TYR A 141 -5.19 3.36 12.48
N ARG A 142 -6.23 3.16 13.30
CA ARG A 142 -7.56 3.74 13.07
C ARG A 142 -7.55 5.26 12.97
N GLU A 143 -6.67 5.93 13.70
CA GLU A 143 -6.52 7.39 13.68
C GLU A 143 -6.17 7.93 12.27
N PHE A 144 -5.39 7.19 11.48
CA PHE A 144 -4.98 7.58 10.13
C PHE A 144 -5.96 7.08 9.05
N LEU A 145 -6.75 6.06 9.36
CA LEU A 145 -7.69 5.43 8.43
C LEU A 145 -9.09 6.05 8.54
N LYS A 146 -9.27 7.24 7.95
CA LYS A 146 -10.57 7.91 7.88
C LYS A 146 -11.61 7.06 7.14
N THR A 147 -12.88 7.32 7.44
CA THR A 147 -14.02 6.63 6.82
C THR A 147 -14.09 6.96 5.32
N TYR A 148 -14.14 5.93 4.48
CA TYR A 148 -14.20 6.07 3.02
C TYR A 148 -15.62 6.12 2.45
N GLY A 149 -16.65 6.00 3.30
CA GLY A 149 -18.05 5.92 2.83
C GLY A 149 -18.37 4.61 2.11
N ASP A 150 -17.48 3.63 2.13
CA ASP A 150 -17.61 2.36 1.40
C ASP A 150 -16.91 1.21 2.14
N LEU A 151 -17.20 -0.02 1.72
CA LEU A 151 -16.82 -1.28 2.33
C LEU A 151 -15.51 -1.83 1.75
N TRP A 152 -14.67 -2.39 2.61
CA TRP A 152 -13.40 -3.01 2.20
C TRP A 152 -12.96 -4.15 3.11
N TRP A 153 -12.27 -5.12 2.50
CA TRP A 153 -11.85 -6.36 3.14
C TRP A 153 -10.74 -6.16 4.17
N THR A 154 -10.75 -7.01 5.21
CA THR A 154 -9.59 -7.27 6.06
C THR A 154 -9.10 -8.71 5.86
N ALA A 155 -7.88 -9.02 6.29
CA ALA A 155 -7.33 -10.38 6.24
C ALA A 155 -7.88 -11.31 7.35
N THR A 156 -8.81 -10.82 8.16
CA THR A 156 -9.31 -11.54 9.34
C THR A 156 -10.62 -12.25 9.04
N ARG A 157 -10.68 -13.55 9.35
CA ARG A 157 -11.92 -14.32 9.40
C ARG A 157 -12.55 -14.25 10.78
N VAL A 158 -13.82 -14.63 10.90
CA VAL A 158 -14.56 -14.58 12.18
C VAL A 158 -14.06 -15.63 13.18
N THR A 159 -13.89 -16.88 12.73
CA THR A 159 -13.48 -18.02 13.56
C THR A 159 -12.83 -19.13 12.75
N TYR A 160 -11.94 -19.91 13.36
CA TYR A 160 -11.40 -21.15 12.80
C TYR A 160 -12.14 -22.41 13.26
N ASP A 161 -12.93 -22.33 14.33
CA ASP A 161 -13.46 -23.51 15.02
C ASP A 161 -14.91 -23.86 14.63
N ASP A 162 -15.58 -23.00 13.85
CA ASP A 162 -16.93 -23.24 13.32
C ASP A 162 -16.96 -23.20 11.78
N GLU A 163 -17.27 -24.36 11.19
CA GLU A 163 -17.36 -24.53 9.73
C GLU A 163 -18.53 -23.78 9.10
N ASN A 164 -19.60 -23.49 9.86
CA ASN A 164 -20.72 -22.67 9.35
C ASN A 164 -20.27 -21.23 9.05
N HIS A 165 -19.20 -20.79 9.70
CA HIS A 165 -18.58 -19.48 9.49
C HIS A 165 -17.35 -19.55 8.57
N ALA A 166 -17.10 -20.67 7.90
CA ALA A 166 -15.93 -20.85 7.03
C ALA A 166 -15.87 -19.86 5.86
N ARG A 167 -17.02 -19.29 5.47
CA ARG A 167 -17.15 -18.31 4.38
C ARG A 167 -17.30 -16.87 4.87
N ILE A 168 -17.16 -16.61 6.17
CA ILE A 168 -17.41 -15.30 6.75
C ILE A 168 -16.08 -14.57 7.03
N VAL A 169 -16.01 -13.33 6.58
CA VAL A 169 -14.80 -12.48 6.65
C VAL A 169 -15.12 -11.16 7.32
N CYS A 170 -14.20 -10.68 8.15
CA CYS A 170 -14.28 -9.35 8.72
C CYS A 170 -13.96 -8.28 7.66
N TYR A 171 -14.75 -7.22 7.65
CA TYR A 171 -14.57 -6.08 6.75
C TYR A 171 -14.78 -4.78 7.53
N VAL A 172 -14.37 -3.67 6.94
CA VAL A 172 -14.64 -2.33 7.45
C VAL A 172 -15.81 -1.76 6.65
N ASN A 173 -16.88 -1.36 7.32
CA ASN A 173 -18.06 -0.80 6.67
C ASN A 173 -17.89 0.68 6.26
N SER A 174 -18.90 1.22 5.58
CA SER A 174 -18.90 2.62 5.11
C SER A 174 -18.71 3.67 6.21
N ARG A 175 -19.04 3.32 7.45
CA ARG A 175 -18.88 4.16 8.65
C ARG A 175 -17.53 3.96 9.35
N GLY A 176 -16.63 3.15 8.80
CA GLY A 176 -15.34 2.80 9.40
C GLY A 176 -15.47 1.96 10.66
N ILE A 177 -16.50 1.12 10.74
CA ILE A 177 -16.72 0.17 11.84
C ILE A 177 -16.48 -1.23 11.31
N LEU A 178 -15.85 -2.08 12.12
CA LEU A 178 -15.65 -3.48 11.79
C LEU A 178 -16.96 -4.25 11.84
N ASN A 179 -17.19 -5.09 10.85
CA ASN A 179 -18.33 -5.99 10.75
C ASN A 179 -17.90 -7.28 10.03
N TRP A 180 -18.82 -8.21 9.79
CA TRP A 180 -18.55 -9.47 9.09
C TRP A 180 -19.63 -9.78 8.04
N ASP A 181 -19.20 -10.36 6.92
CA ASP A 181 -20.09 -10.75 5.83
C ASP A 181 -19.52 -11.94 5.04
N GLY A 182 -20.29 -12.44 4.07
CA GLY A 182 -19.88 -13.53 3.18
C GLY A 182 -18.69 -13.17 2.28
N CYS A 183 -17.82 -14.15 2.00
CA CYS A 183 -16.62 -13.98 1.18
C CYS A 183 -16.93 -13.72 -0.32
N ASP A 184 -18.18 -13.87 -0.74
CA ASP A 184 -18.67 -13.73 -2.11
C ASP A 184 -19.17 -12.32 -2.48
N TYR A 185 -19.20 -11.39 -1.53
CA TYR A 185 -19.49 -9.97 -1.79
C TYR A 185 -18.31 -9.26 -2.48
N CYS A 186 -18.59 -8.14 -3.17
CA CYS A 186 -17.56 -7.36 -3.87
C CYS A 186 -17.18 -6.08 -3.10
N PHE A 187 -16.21 -6.19 -2.20
CA PHE A 187 -15.69 -5.04 -1.43
C PHE A 187 -14.34 -4.55 -1.94
N GLY A 188 -13.95 -3.36 -1.49
CA GLY A 188 -12.67 -2.75 -1.83
C GLY A 188 -11.49 -3.53 -1.25
N VAL A 189 -10.38 -3.55 -1.99
CA VAL A 189 -9.09 -4.06 -1.53
C VAL A 189 -8.17 -2.87 -1.28
N ARG A 190 -7.60 -2.80 -0.08
CA ARG A 190 -6.60 -1.79 0.30
C ARG A 190 -5.26 -2.46 0.61
N PRO A 191 -4.38 -2.59 -0.39
CA PRO A 191 -3.05 -3.14 -0.17
C PRO A 191 -2.26 -2.36 0.87
N PHE A 192 -1.62 -3.12 1.74
CA PHE A 192 -0.72 -2.75 2.82
C PHE A 192 0.67 -3.30 2.52
N CYS A 193 1.68 -2.45 2.63
CA CYS A 193 3.06 -2.76 2.25
C CYS A 193 4.02 -2.27 3.33
N ILE A 194 5.14 -2.97 3.48
CA ILE A 194 6.32 -2.46 4.19
C ILE A 194 7.39 -2.17 3.15
N LEU A 195 7.84 -0.92 3.07
CA LEU A 195 8.85 -0.47 2.13
C LEU A 195 10.10 0.01 2.86
N LYS A 196 11.26 -0.01 2.19
CA LYS A 196 12.45 0.68 2.74
C LYS A 196 12.17 2.18 2.87
N SER A 197 12.60 2.76 3.98
CA SER A 197 12.43 4.20 4.24
C SER A 197 13.20 5.10 3.27
N SER A 198 14.21 4.56 2.58
CA SER A 198 15.00 5.27 1.57
C SER A 198 14.29 5.40 0.20
N VAL A 199 13.11 4.78 0.01
CA VAL A 199 12.35 4.93 -1.24
C VAL A 199 11.99 6.41 -1.45
N LEU A 200 12.30 6.94 -2.63
CA LEU A 200 11.97 8.32 -2.99
C LEU A 200 10.52 8.45 -3.43
N VAL A 201 9.76 9.32 -2.78
CA VAL A 201 8.32 9.52 -3.01
C VAL A 201 7.98 10.99 -3.24
N ASN A 202 6.83 11.24 -3.87
CA ASN A 202 6.30 12.60 -3.99
C ASN A 202 5.26 12.87 -2.88
N ARG A 203 5.04 14.15 -2.58
CA ARG A 203 3.87 14.58 -1.79
C ARG A 203 2.59 14.39 -2.59
#